data_AF-A0A9P5YPC8-F1
#
_entry.id   AF-A0A9P5YPC8-F1
#
_cell.length_a   1.000
_cell.length_b   1.000
_cell.length_c   1.000
_cell.angle_alpha   90.00
_cell.angle_beta   90.00
_cell.angle_gamma   90.00
#
_symmetry.space_group_name_H-M   'P 1'
#
loop_
_entity.id
_entity.type
_entity.pdbx_description
1 polymer ?
#
loop_
_entity_poly.entity_id
_entity_poly.type
_entity_poly.pdbx_seq_one_letter_code
_entity_poly.pdbx_strand_id
1 'polypeptide(L)'
;TRYLHGTCTVLARYITVPSRYMPGKAYGKKPRSKTNEKYSVITHIRPDGEKTTIFPIPDKKHSKPLLPPEFIEKIEAEPKMKGYRSSIYSSGAHEQRLSICNWGSSLRPDIFTAFPNGERGFDRAAKRTVTHLRAMQGDVLALCELIRCGANPDHEDANGVTPIFIALKEMSGFLRPGCVITNRERNMKPFTASEIEKELFRGELVVRTLIEQHVDVNRCVDNISLLHIVCVMKNWNIIALLLEHGAKMDLSGSTIERCFSRAERARFHALVKTKSLPRNQERPPQACPCWSGKLVKDCHANEQPYPPNFICICSSAKLYEKCCLRKQPVVERRHGERRCIVHYSKGRSLPGPNDNQLDLETNQELVRILGHHIDPAYAYALNRSVYGPVAVGHNFSRRIQEECQQRWNALIDEYITLGVDYRSKFEIERAAKIGVRAGALVRKCEGQGCWKVERRDVEALKICAKCRLAVYCSTVCQKSSWPTHKLTCGSNTQKAQQLPSQHVIENFRAKYLASRREWQLEKESVSSISML
;
A
#
# COMPACT_ATOMS: atom_id res chain seq x y z
N THR A 1 -7.15 42.21 21.33
CA THR A 1 -8.17 41.78 20.34
C THR A 1 -7.79 42.13 18.90
N ARG A 2 -7.74 43.41 18.46
CA ARG A 2 -7.48 43.75 17.03
C ARG A 2 -6.20 43.13 16.42
N TYR A 3 -5.10 43.04 17.17
CA TYR A 3 -3.83 42.45 16.68
C TYR A 3 -3.89 40.96 16.32
N LEU A 4 -4.89 40.19 16.78
CA LEU A 4 -5.03 38.76 16.47
C LEU A 4 -5.69 38.47 15.11
N HIS A 5 -6.29 39.47 14.44
CA HIS A 5 -6.94 39.28 13.14
C HIS A 5 -5.97 39.37 11.94
N GLY A 6 -4.86 40.11 12.07
CA GLY A 6 -3.94 40.39 10.97
C GLY A 6 -3.03 39.22 10.55
N THR A 7 -2.78 38.25 11.44
CA THR A 7 -1.96 37.07 11.14
C THR A 7 -2.76 35.93 10.51
N CYS A 8 -4.03 35.75 10.92
CA CYS A 8 -4.91 34.74 10.33
C CYS A 8 -5.31 35.02 8.87
N THR A 9 -5.38 36.30 8.47
CA THR A 9 -5.89 36.70 7.14
C THR A 9 -5.02 36.28 5.97
N VAL A 10 -3.70 36.11 6.16
CA VAL A 10 -2.80 35.59 5.12
C VAL A 10 -3.10 34.11 4.86
N LEU A 11 -3.06 33.27 5.91
CA LEU A 11 -3.34 31.84 5.77
C LEU A 11 -4.80 31.55 5.36
N ALA A 12 -5.75 32.39 5.74
CA ALA A 12 -7.14 32.28 5.27
C ALA A 12 -7.24 32.36 3.74
N ARG A 13 -6.52 33.31 3.10
CA ARG A 13 -6.56 33.49 1.64
C ARG A 13 -5.89 32.36 0.86
N TYR A 14 -4.89 31.69 1.42
CA TYR A 14 -4.18 30.59 0.74
C TYR A 14 -4.76 29.18 1.05
N ILE A 15 -5.60 29.03 2.08
CA ILE A 15 -6.19 27.73 2.45
C ILE A 15 -7.66 27.59 2.01
N THR A 16 -8.36 28.69 1.69
CA THR A 16 -9.72 28.62 1.12
C THR A 16 -9.72 28.38 -0.39
N VAL A 17 -9.52 27.13 -0.81
CA VAL A 17 -9.88 26.70 -2.18
C VAL A 17 -11.41 26.68 -2.31
N PRO A 18 -12.02 27.44 -3.22
CA PRO A 18 -13.48 27.46 -3.37
C PRO A 18 -13.96 26.21 -4.12
N SER A 19 -14.55 25.25 -3.39
CA SER A 19 -15.24 24.11 -4.02
C SER A 19 -16.48 24.60 -4.77
N ARG A 20 -16.32 24.83 -6.09
CA ARG A 20 -17.42 25.13 -7.00
C ARG A 20 -18.14 23.83 -7.39
N TYR A 21 -19.14 23.44 -6.60
CA TYR A 21 -20.10 22.40 -6.99
C TYR A 21 -21.53 22.86 -6.72
N MET A 22 -22.40 22.74 -7.72
CA MET A 22 -23.81 23.16 -7.62
C MET A 22 -24.70 22.05 -7.02
N PRO A 23 -25.79 22.40 -6.32
CA PRO A 23 -26.63 21.41 -5.63
C PRO A 23 -27.61 20.69 -6.57
N GLY A 24 -27.62 19.37 -6.52
CA GLY A 24 -28.69 18.53 -7.06
C GLY A 24 -29.95 18.54 -6.18
N LYS A 25 -31.13 18.27 -6.78
CA LYS A 25 -32.44 18.36 -6.11
C LYS A 25 -32.77 17.11 -5.25
N ALA A 26 -33.69 17.28 -4.30
CA ALA A 26 -34.00 16.28 -3.27
C ALA A 26 -35.39 15.60 -3.43
N TYR A 27 -35.43 14.29 -3.14
CA TYR A 27 -36.59 13.41 -2.92
C TYR A 27 -36.14 12.30 -1.93
N GLY A 28 -36.95 11.65 -1.07
CA GLY A 28 -38.36 11.76 -0.70
C GLY A 28 -38.67 10.91 0.57
N LYS A 29 -39.80 11.17 1.23
CA LYS A 29 -40.25 10.75 2.60
C LYS A 29 -40.06 9.26 3.03
N LYS A 30 -39.92 9.03 4.36
CA LYS A 30 -39.96 7.71 5.07
C LYS A 30 -41.34 7.40 5.71
N PRO A 31 -41.68 6.12 5.98
CA PRO A 31 -42.66 5.68 7.00
C PRO A 31 -42.00 5.14 8.30
N ARG A 32 -42.80 4.69 9.30
CA ARG A 32 -42.38 4.31 10.69
C ARG A 32 -43.16 3.11 11.28
N SER A 33 -42.46 2.26 12.05
CA SER A 33 -42.94 1.45 13.20
C SER A 33 -41.69 1.09 14.06
N LYS A 34 -41.64 1.05 15.41
CA LYS A 34 -42.48 0.45 16.48
C LYS A 34 -42.52 -1.09 16.38
N THR A 35 -42.06 -1.91 17.34
CA THR A 35 -41.51 -1.72 18.72
C THR A 35 -40.20 -2.57 18.89
N ASN A 36 -39.61 -2.98 20.03
CA ASN A 36 -39.90 -2.84 21.48
C ASN A 36 -38.60 -2.87 22.36
N GLU A 37 -38.81 -3.03 23.68
CA GLU A 37 -37.93 -3.33 24.83
C GLU A 37 -36.97 -4.54 24.68
N LYS A 38 -35.96 -4.79 25.54
CA LYS A 38 -35.29 -4.04 26.65
C LYS A 38 -33.93 -4.73 26.91
N TYR A 39 -32.81 -3.99 26.92
CA TYR A 39 -31.60 -4.20 27.76
C TYR A 39 -30.68 -2.99 27.60
N SER A 40 -29.86 -2.68 28.61
CA SER A 40 -29.10 -1.43 28.68
C SER A 40 -27.82 -1.45 27.83
N VAL A 41 -27.74 -0.56 26.83
CA VAL A 41 -26.58 -0.38 25.94
C VAL A 41 -25.93 0.98 26.18
N ILE A 42 -24.61 1.00 26.44
CA ILE A 42 -23.82 2.24 26.42
C ILE A 42 -23.61 2.63 24.95
N THR A 43 -24.28 3.69 24.52
CA THR A 43 -24.38 4.06 23.10
C THR A 43 -23.27 5.01 22.64
N HIS A 44 -22.56 4.62 21.60
CA HIS A 44 -21.94 5.56 20.66
C HIS A 44 -22.59 5.36 19.29
N ILE A 45 -23.15 6.45 18.73
CA ILE A 45 -24.05 6.43 17.58
C ILE A 45 -23.30 6.89 16.32
N ARG A 46 -23.49 6.19 15.20
CA ARG A 46 -23.20 6.71 13.84
C ARG A 46 -24.47 7.33 13.25
N PRO A 47 -24.38 8.42 12.45
CA PRO A 47 -25.54 9.23 12.05
C PRO A 47 -26.20 8.80 10.72
N ASP A 48 -25.82 7.66 10.16
CA ASP A 48 -26.47 7.00 9.02
C ASP A 48 -27.81 6.34 9.43
N GLY A 49 -27.86 5.74 10.62
CA GLY A 49 -29.09 5.18 11.19
C GLY A 49 -29.55 3.85 10.59
N GLU A 50 -28.78 3.28 9.66
CA GLU A 50 -28.92 1.88 9.29
C GLU A 50 -28.37 0.98 10.41
N LYS A 51 -29.12 -0.08 10.73
CA LYS A 51 -28.70 -1.07 11.72
C LYS A 51 -27.69 -2.05 11.08
N THR A 52 -26.45 -1.62 10.86
CA THR A 52 -25.36 -2.61 10.68
C THR A 52 -25.24 -3.41 11.97
N THR A 53 -25.58 -4.70 11.91
CA THR A 53 -25.47 -5.64 13.02
C THR A 53 -24.00 -5.84 13.37
N ILE A 54 -23.48 -5.03 14.30
CA ILE A 54 -22.27 -5.37 15.04
C ILE A 54 -22.62 -6.55 15.93
N PHE A 55 -22.48 -7.76 15.39
CA PHE A 55 -22.57 -8.98 16.17
C PHE A 55 -21.52 -8.92 17.29
N PRO A 56 -21.88 -9.19 18.56
CA PRO A 56 -20.91 -9.41 19.62
C PRO A 56 -20.24 -10.77 19.39
N ILE A 57 -19.25 -10.83 18.49
CA ILE A 57 -18.52 -12.05 18.16
C ILE A 57 -17.52 -12.36 19.29
N PRO A 58 -17.59 -13.52 19.97
CA PRO A 58 -16.63 -13.88 21.01
C PRO A 58 -15.22 -14.07 20.47
N ASP A 59 -14.22 -13.70 21.27
CA ASP A 59 -12.79 -13.86 20.93
C ASP A 59 -12.40 -15.31 20.61
N LYS A 60 -11.60 -15.48 19.53
CA LYS A 60 -10.58 -16.54 19.34
C LYS A 60 -9.92 -16.61 17.95
N LYS A 61 -10.41 -15.90 16.91
CA LYS A 61 -10.01 -16.17 15.50
C LYS A 61 -9.12 -15.14 14.79
N HIS A 62 -8.98 -13.90 15.25
CA HIS A 62 -8.08 -12.93 14.61
C HIS A 62 -6.62 -13.20 14.99
N SER A 63 -5.69 -12.98 14.06
CA SER A 63 -4.25 -13.05 14.36
C SER A 63 -3.81 -11.83 15.18
N LYS A 64 -2.81 -12.02 16.04
CA LYS A 64 -2.17 -10.93 16.80
C LYS A 64 -1.51 -9.89 15.88
N PRO A 65 -1.32 -8.64 16.36
CA PRO A 65 -0.44 -7.67 15.72
C PRO A 65 0.95 -8.24 15.38
N LEU A 66 1.58 -7.70 14.35
CA LEU A 66 2.92 -8.08 13.89
C LEU A 66 4.02 -7.20 14.53
N LEU A 67 3.80 -6.78 15.78
CA LEU A 67 4.70 -5.95 16.59
C LEU A 67 5.14 -6.73 17.86
N PRO A 68 6.30 -6.40 18.47
CA PRO A 68 6.69 -6.95 19.77
C PRO A 68 5.66 -6.58 20.87
N PRO A 69 5.23 -7.52 21.74
CA PRO A 69 4.27 -7.22 22.81
C PRO A 69 4.71 -6.07 23.72
N GLU A 70 5.97 -6.09 24.17
CA GLU A 70 6.58 -5.05 25.01
C GLU A 70 6.49 -3.63 24.41
N PHE A 71 6.57 -3.52 23.07
CA PHE A 71 6.44 -2.25 22.37
C PHE A 71 4.99 -1.75 22.34
N ILE A 72 4.03 -2.67 22.17
CA ILE A 72 2.59 -2.37 22.26
C ILE A 72 2.24 -1.93 23.69
N GLU A 73 2.61 -2.74 24.68
CA GLU A 73 2.30 -2.54 26.10
C GLU A 73 2.89 -1.21 26.60
N LYS A 74 4.13 -0.87 26.21
CA LYS A 74 4.75 0.43 26.53
C LYS A 74 3.94 1.62 26.00
N ILE A 75 3.40 1.52 24.78
CA ILE A 75 2.60 2.60 24.18
C ILE A 75 1.20 2.66 24.80
N GLU A 76 0.57 1.52 25.08
CA GLU A 76 -0.78 1.47 25.66
C GLU A 76 -0.81 1.85 27.16
N ALA A 77 0.31 1.70 27.87
CA ALA A 77 0.48 2.14 29.26
C ALA A 77 0.53 3.68 29.44
N GLU A 78 0.79 4.45 28.37
CA GLU A 78 0.85 5.91 28.44
C GLU A 78 -0.49 6.51 28.94
N PRO A 79 -0.51 7.35 30.00
CA PRO A 79 -1.76 7.86 30.58
C PRO A 79 -2.67 8.61 29.58
N LYS A 80 -2.07 9.22 28.55
CA LYS A 80 -2.81 9.91 27.47
C LYS A 80 -3.42 8.95 26.44
N MET A 81 -2.99 7.69 26.38
CA MET A 81 -3.61 6.63 25.58
C MET A 81 -4.81 5.98 26.29
N LYS A 82 -5.02 6.22 27.59
CA LYS A 82 -6.15 5.65 28.36
C LYS A 82 -7.51 5.98 27.71
N GLY A 83 -8.19 4.91 27.26
CA GLY A 83 -9.49 4.96 26.58
C GLY A 83 -9.41 4.91 25.04
N TYR A 84 -8.22 5.04 24.46
CA TYR A 84 -8.01 4.82 23.03
C TYR A 84 -7.76 3.33 22.75
N ARG A 85 -8.32 2.80 21.65
CA ARG A 85 -8.05 1.45 21.15
C ARG A 85 -7.62 1.52 19.70
N SER A 86 -6.38 1.10 19.42
CA SER A 86 -5.83 1.11 18.06
C SER A 86 -6.65 0.26 17.09
N SER A 87 -6.72 0.69 15.83
CA SER A 87 -7.34 -0.09 14.75
C SER A 87 -6.62 -1.42 14.47
N ILE A 88 -5.40 -1.59 14.98
CA ILE A 88 -4.56 -2.80 14.84
C ILE A 88 -5.27 -4.10 15.27
N TYR A 89 -6.22 -4.01 16.21
CA TYR A 89 -7.01 -5.14 16.73
C TYR A 89 -8.29 -5.44 15.94
N SER A 90 -8.64 -4.62 14.94
CA SER A 90 -9.86 -4.79 14.15
C SER A 90 -9.78 -5.97 13.18
N SER A 91 -10.94 -6.50 12.77
CA SER A 91 -11.04 -7.46 11.66
C SER A 91 -10.41 -6.92 10.38
N GLY A 92 -10.66 -5.65 10.04
CA GLY A 92 -10.04 -5.00 8.88
C GLY A 92 -8.51 -4.94 8.94
N ALA A 93 -7.91 -4.74 10.11
CA ALA A 93 -6.45 -4.83 10.28
C ALA A 93 -5.93 -6.28 10.18
N HIS A 94 -6.69 -7.26 10.67
CA HIS A 94 -6.39 -8.68 10.50
C HIS A 94 -6.44 -9.10 9.01
N GLU A 95 -7.47 -8.69 8.27
CA GLU A 95 -7.61 -8.89 6.82
C GLU A 95 -6.52 -8.18 6.03
N GLN A 96 -6.18 -6.94 6.42
CA GLN A 96 -5.07 -6.18 5.83
C GLN A 96 -3.73 -6.90 6.04
N ARG A 97 -3.43 -7.39 7.24
CA ARG A 97 -2.24 -8.21 7.51
C ARG A 97 -2.21 -9.52 6.73
N LEU A 98 -3.32 -10.25 6.66
CA LEU A 98 -3.44 -11.46 5.82
C LEU A 98 -3.16 -11.15 4.34
N SER A 99 -3.61 -9.99 3.86
CA SER A 99 -3.48 -9.59 2.45
C SER A 99 -2.09 -9.06 2.08
N ILE A 100 -1.39 -8.43 3.02
CA ILE A 100 -0.03 -7.88 2.83
C ILE A 100 1.05 -8.94 3.04
N CYS A 101 0.94 -9.80 4.05
CA CYS A 101 1.94 -10.84 4.31
C CYS A 101 1.91 -12.00 3.27
N ASN A 102 0.86 -12.06 2.45
CA ASN A 102 0.62 -13.08 1.44
C ASN A 102 1.60 -12.94 0.25
N TRP A 103 2.58 -13.85 0.14
CA TRP A 103 3.54 -13.88 -0.99
C TRP A 103 2.92 -14.11 -2.38
N GLY A 104 1.66 -14.57 -2.45
CA GLY A 104 0.87 -14.68 -3.67
C GLY A 104 -0.05 -13.48 -3.93
N SER A 105 -0.07 -12.49 -3.04
CA SER A 105 -0.87 -11.25 -3.16
C SER A 105 -0.06 -10.17 -3.85
N SER A 106 -0.72 -9.39 -4.70
CA SER A 106 -0.16 -8.15 -5.27
C SER A 106 -0.41 -6.93 -4.38
N LEU A 107 -1.00 -7.12 -3.19
CA LEU A 107 -1.44 -6.04 -2.30
C LEU A 107 -0.29 -5.53 -1.42
N ARG A 108 0.36 -4.45 -1.85
CA ARG A 108 1.38 -3.74 -1.06
C ARG A 108 0.75 -3.04 0.16
N PRO A 109 1.53 -2.73 1.21
CA PRO A 109 1.06 -1.94 2.35
C PRO A 109 0.53 -0.56 1.95
N ASP A 110 1.15 0.03 0.92
CA ASP A 110 0.81 1.33 0.32
C ASP A 110 -0.45 1.31 -0.56
N ILE A 111 -1.41 0.43 -0.26
CA ILE A 111 -2.68 0.41 -0.99
C ILE A 111 -3.46 1.72 -0.76
N PHE A 112 -3.97 2.29 -1.86
CA PHE A 112 -4.88 3.43 -1.83
C PHE A 112 -6.17 3.07 -1.07
N THR A 113 -6.61 3.96 -0.19
CA THR A 113 -7.84 3.83 0.59
C THR A 113 -8.77 4.99 0.25
N ALA A 114 -9.99 4.66 -0.14
CA ALA A 114 -11.01 5.64 -0.52
C ALA A 114 -12.34 5.24 0.12
N PHE A 115 -13.02 6.20 0.74
CA PHE A 115 -14.38 6.02 1.25
C PHE A 115 -15.40 6.30 0.13
N PRO A 116 -16.57 5.64 0.13
CA PRO A 116 -17.57 5.80 -0.94
C PRO A 116 -17.98 7.26 -1.20
N ASN A 117 -18.00 8.09 -0.15
CA ASN A 117 -18.42 9.49 -0.21
C ASN A 117 -17.25 10.49 -0.28
N GLY A 118 -15.99 10.03 -0.46
CA GLY A 118 -14.80 10.89 -0.44
C GLY A 118 -14.46 11.52 0.93
N GLU A 119 -15.02 10.97 2.01
CA GLU A 119 -14.89 11.51 3.37
C GLU A 119 -13.43 11.80 3.77
N ARG A 120 -13.23 12.91 4.50
CA ARG A 120 -11.91 13.36 5.00
C ARG A 120 -10.87 13.60 3.89
N GLY A 121 -11.31 13.72 2.62
CA GLY A 121 -10.44 13.84 1.45
C GLY A 121 -9.77 12.52 1.05
N PHE A 122 -10.40 11.38 1.36
CA PHE A 122 -10.00 10.06 0.89
C PHE A 122 -11.02 9.58 -0.15
N ASP A 123 -10.99 10.22 -1.31
CA ASP A 123 -11.64 9.75 -2.54
C ASP A 123 -10.63 8.99 -3.44
N ARG A 124 -11.09 8.52 -4.61
CA ARG A 124 -10.24 7.76 -5.55
C ARG A 124 -9.23 8.61 -6.31
N ALA A 125 -9.48 9.92 -6.49
CA ALA A 125 -8.57 10.83 -7.18
C ALA A 125 -7.43 11.30 -6.26
N ALA A 126 -7.68 11.40 -4.96
CA ALA A 126 -6.69 11.80 -3.96
C ALA A 126 -5.49 10.83 -3.80
N LYS A 127 -5.60 9.57 -4.24
CA LYS A 127 -4.56 8.52 -4.13
C LYS A 127 -3.97 8.28 -2.73
N ARG A 128 -4.69 8.63 -1.65
CA ARG A 128 -4.17 8.46 -0.28
C ARG A 128 -4.07 7.00 0.12
N THR A 129 -2.94 6.61 0.72
CA THR A 129 -2.72 5.25 1.23
C THR A 129 -3.29 5.03 2.63
N VAL A 130 -3.38 3.78 3.08
CA VAL A 130 -3.77 3.48 4.48
C VAL A 130 -2.80 4.10 5.50
N THR A 131 -1.52 4.28 5.14
CA THR A 131 -0.52 5.00 5.94
C THR A 131 -0.96 6.43 6.26
N HIS A 132 -1.52 7.15 5.28
CA HIS A 132 -2.10 8.48 5.49
C HIS A 132 -3.29 8.46 6.45
N LEU A 133 -4.15 7.45 6.35
CA LEU A 133 -5.33 7.31 7.20
C LEU A 133 -4.93 7.10 8.67
N ARG A 134 -3.97 6.22 8.96
CA ARG A 134 -3.49 5.99 10.34
C ARG A 134 -2.70 7.17 10.89
N ALA A 135 -1.95 7.88 10.04
CA ALA A 135 -1.26 9.11 10.43
C ALA A 135 -2.24 10.25 10.79
N MET A 136 -3.28 10.49 9.97
CA MET A 136 -4.39 11.41 10.28
C MET A 136 -5.11 11.04 11.58
N GLN A 137 -5.27 9.75 11.89
CA GLN A 137 -5.96 9.27 13.08
C GLN A 137 -5.11 9.29 14.37
N GLY A 138 -3.81 9.59 14.27
CA GLY A 138 -2.88 9.45 15.39
C GLY A 138 -2.68 7.98 15.82
N ASP A 139 -2.94 7.01 14.93
CA ASP A 139 -2.93 5.58 15.26
C ASP A 139 -1.52 5.00 15.14
N VAL A 140 -0.63 5.41 16.06
CA VAL A 140 0.79 5.08 16.04
C VAL A 140 1.06 3.56 15.97
N LEU A 141 0.29 2.72 16.66
CA LEU A 141 0.47 1.26 16.61
C LEU A 141 0.18 0.69 15.22
N ALA A 142 -0.96 1.06 14.62
CA ALA A 142 -1.29 0.62 13.27
C ALA A 142 -0.32 1.18 12.22
N LEU A 143 0.20 2.40 12.43
CA LEU A 143 1.24 3.00 11.59
C LEU A 143 2.57 2.21 11.68
N CYS A 144 3.02 1.87 12.89
CA CYS A 144 4.20 1.04 13.12
C CYS A 144 4.08 -0.35 12.47
N GLU A 145 2.89 -0.96 12.51
CA GLU A 145 2.62 -2.24 11.84
C GLU A 145 2.70 -2.13 10.31
N LEU A 146 2.13 -1.07 9.72
CA LEU A 146 2.23 -0.81 8.28
C LEU A 146 3.69 -0.58 7.83
N ILE A 147 4.45 0.21 8.58
CA ILE A 147 5.88 0.45 8.31
C ILE A 147 6.68 -0.86 8.46
N ARG A 148 6.39 -1.69 9.47
CA ARG A 148 7.02 -3.02 9.61
C ARG A 148 6.71 -3.94 8.43
N CYS A 149 5.48 -3.89 7.91
CA CYS A 149 5.09 -4.63 6.72
C CYS A 149 5.65 -4.04 5.42
N GLY A 150 6.35 -2.90 5.48
CA GLY A 150 7.08 -2.30 4.37
C GLY A 150 6.37 -1.16 3.65
N ALA A 151 5.42 -0.47 4.29
CA ALA A 151 4.86 0.78 3.77
C ALA A 151 5.94 1.85 3.62
N ASN A 152 5.87 2.64 2.54
CA ASN A 152 6.71 3.81 2.36
C ASN A 152 6.20 4.98 3.23
N PRO A 153 6.95 5.46 4.24
CA PRO A 153 6.50 6.58 5.07
C PRO A 153 6.55 7.93 4.32
N ASP A 154 7.25 7.99 3.17
CA ASP A 154 7.28 9.13 2.24
C ASP A 154 6.38 8.90 1.00
N HIS A 155 5.34 8.06 1.09
CA HIS A 155 4.40 7.92 -0.03
C HIS A 155 3.61 9.22 -0.21
N GLU A 156 3.55 9.76 -1.42
CA GLU A 156 2.85 11.01 -1.73
C GLU A 156 1.43 10.74 -2.28
N ASP A 157 0.45 11.49 -1.80
CA ASP A 157 -0.90 11.55 -2.39
C ASP A 157 -0.89 12.35 -3.72
N ALA A 158 -2.01 12.41 -4.43
CA ALA A 158 -2.09 13.05 -5.75
C ALA A 158 -1.73 14.57 -5.77
N ASN A 159 -1.55 15.19 -4.61
CA ASN A 159 -1.17 16.59 -4.41
C ASN A 159 0.21 16.73 -3.72
N GLY A 160 1.01 15.65 -3.63
CA GLY A 160 2.31 15.65 -2.94
C GLY A 160 2.22 15.57 -1.41
N VAL A 161 1.03 15.39 -0.83
CA VAL A 161 0.86 15.28 0.63
C VAL A 161 1.41 13.93 1.10
N THR A 162 2.24 13.91 2.14
CA THR A 162 2.78 12.69 2.76
C THR A 162 2.06 12.35 4.09
N PRO A 163 2.22 11.13 4.64
CA PRO A 163 1.69 10.75 5.95
C PRO A 163 2.07 11.70 7.09
N ILE A 164 3.32 12.20 7.11
CA ILE A 164 3.76 13.18 8.12
C ILE A 164 3.12 14.56 7.91
N PHE A 165 2.91 14.98 6.65
CA PHE A 165 2.25 16.24 6.34
C PHE A 165 0.77 16.23 6.76
N ILE A 166 0.02 15.15 6.47
CA ILE A 166 -1.39 15.07 6.86
C ILE A 166 -1.56 14.98 8.38
N ALA A 167 -0.68 14.27 9.11
CA ALA A 167 -0.69 14.26 10.57
C ALA A 167 -0.49 15.67 11.15
N LEU A 168 0.53 16.41 10.70
CA LEU A 168 0.79 17.78 11.14
C LEU A 168 -0.34 18.74 10.77
N LYS A 169 -0.94 18.59 9.59
CA LYS A 169 -2.10 19.40 9.15
C LYS A 169 -3.29 19.22 10.10
N GLU A 170 -3.64 17.99 10.45
CA GLU A 170 -4.75 17.68 11.36
C GLU A 170 -4.46 18.17 12.78
N MET A 171 -3.25 17.94 13.31
CA MET A 171 -2.81 18.50 14.60
C MET A 171 -2.92 20.03 14.64
N SER A 172 -2.57 20.71 13.54
CA SER A 172 -2.69 22.18 13.43
C SER A 172 -4.15 22.68 13.42
N GLY A 173 -5.12 21.83 13.08
CA GLY A 173 -6.54 22.13 13.13
C GLY A 173 -7.06 22.27 14.56
N PHE A 174 -6.75 21.28 15.41
CA PHE A 174 -7.13 21.29 16.83
C PHE A 174 -6.63 22.52 17.61
N LEU A 175 -5.54 23.15 17.15
CA LEU A 175 -4.91 24.32 17.79
C LEU A 175 -5.46 25.69 17.33
N ARG A 176 -6.38 25.73 16.36
CA ARG A 176 -6.93 26.98 15.81
C ARG A 176 -8.39 27.18 16.23
N PRO A 177 -8.72 28.21 17.05
CA PRO A 177 -10.11 28.54 17.38
C PRO A 177 -10.98 28.72 16.13
N GLY A 178 -12.09 27.98 16.04
CA GLY A 178 -13.00 27.99 14.89
C GLY A 178 -12.55 27.19 13.66
N CYS A 179 -11.36 26.59 13.66
CA CYS A 179 -10.89 25.79 12.52
C CYS A 179 -11.38 24.34 12.63
N VAL A 180 -12.65 24.12 12.29
CA VAL A 180 -13.22 22.79 12.08
C VAL A 180 -12.58 22.19 10.82
N ILE A 181 -11.42 21.55 10.97
CA ILE A 181 -10.74 20.88 9.85
C ILE A 181 -11.46 19.55 9.54
N THR A 182 -11.88 19.44 8.28
CA THR A 182 -12.74 18.39 7.68
C THR A 182 -14.20 18.36 8.15
N ASN A 183 -15.06 17.89 7.24
CA ASN A 183 -16.44 17.50 7.52
C ASN A 183 -16.48 16.20 8.34
N ARG A 184 -16.18 16.27 9.65
CA ARG A 184 -16.89 15.42 10.61
C ARG A 184 -18.29 16.02 10.81
N GLU A 185 -19.31 15.19 10.95
CA GLU A 185 -20.69 15.65 10.75
C GLU A 185 -21.08 16.77 11.72
N ARG A 186 -21.96 17.69 11.27
CA ARG A 186 -22.44 18.89 12.01
C ARG A 186 -23.15 18.60 13.35
N ASN A 187 -23.17 17.34 13.79
CA ASN A 187 -23.86 16.83 14.98
C ASN A 187 -22.91 16.24 16.03
N MET A 188 -21.59 16.23 15.83
CA MET A 188 -20.65 15.84 16.89
C MET A 188 -20.54 16.94 17.96
N LYS A 189 -20.44 16.54 19.23
CA LYS A 189 -20.11 17.46 20.34
C LYS A 189 -18.71 18.05 20.14
N PRO A 190 -18.46 19.31 20.53
CA PRO A 190 -17.11 19.86 20.57
C PRO A 190 -16.25 19.06 21.56
N PHE A 191 -14.98 18.84 21.20
CA PHE A 191 -14.02 18.13 22.04
C PHE A 191 -13.72 18.94 23.30
N THR A 192 -13.58 18.28 24.44
CA THR A 192 -13.01 18.87 25.66
C THR A 192 -11.51 19.11 25.51
N ALA A 193 -10.94 20.01 26.31
CA ALA A 193 -9.49 20.27 26.32
C ALA A 193 -8.67 18.98 26.56
N SER A 194 -9.13 18.10 27.46
CA SER A 194 -8.46 16.82 27.74
C SER A 194 -8.49 15.87 26.53
N GLU A 195 -9.58 15.84 25.75
CA GLU A 195 -9.63 15.04 24.52
C GLU A 195 -8.72 15.62 23.43
N ILE A 196 -8.65 16.95 23.29
CA ILE A 196 -7.72 17.63 22.38
C ILE A 196 -6.26 17.29 22.75
N GLU A 197 -5.90 17.32 24.04
CA GLU A 197 -4.56 16.91 24.49
C GLU A 197 -4.22 15.45 24.14
N LYS A 198 -5.20 14.54 24.13
CA LYS A 198 -5.01 13.14 23.75
C LYS A 198 -4.89 12.95 22.23
N GLU A 199 -5.65 13.69 21.43
CA GLU A 199 -5.48 13.71 19.95
C GLU A 199 -4.10 14.28 19.59
N LEU A 200 -3.70 15.40 20.19
CA LEU A 200 -2.40 16.03 19.95
C LEU A 200 -1.24 15.11 20.39
N PHE A 201 -1.32 14.45 21.55
CA PHE A 201 -0.30 13.50 21.99
C PHE A 201 -0.16 12.31 21.02
N ARG A 202 -1.26 11.74 20.53
CA ARG A 202 -1.25 10.69 19.50
C ARG A 202 -0.63 11.17 18.18
N GLY A 203 -0.92 12.41 17.79
CA GLY A 203 -0.28 13.07 16.66
C GLY A 203 1.24 13.25 16.85
N GLU A 204 1.69 13.69 18.04
CA GLU A 204 3.11 13.80 18.36
C GLU A 204 3.83 12.46 18.23
N LEU A 205 3.25 11.37 18.77
CA LEU A 205 3.82 10.03 18.64
C LEU A 205 3.97 9.64 17.17
N VAL A 206 2.91 9.77 16.37
CA VAL A 206 2.94 9.52 14.92
C VAL A 206 4.05 10.31 14.22
N VAL A 207 4.17 11.61 14.49
CA VAL A 207 5.16 12.47 13.82
C VAL A 207 6.60 12.11 14.24
N ARG A 208 6.84 11.83 15.52
CA ARG A 208 8.15 11.35 16.02
C ARG A 208 8.54 10.05 15.36
N THR A 209 7.66 9.05 15.40
CA THR A 209 7.85 7.74 14.76
C THR A 209 8.18 7.86 13.27
N LEU A 210 7.56 8.79 12.53
CA LEU A 210 7.88 9.01 11.11
C LEU A 210 9.27 9.65 10.92
N ILE A 211 9.65 10.64 11.74
CA ILE A 211 10.99 11.26 11.67
C ILE A 211 12.10 10.26 12.06
N GLU A 212 11.88 9.46 13.10
CA GLU A 212 12.75 8.35 13.52
C GLU A 212 12.89 7.25 12.45
N GLN A 213 11.90 7.09 11.57
CA GLN A 213 11.94 6.23 10.38
C GLN A 213 12.53 6.89 9.13
N HIS A 214 13.17 8.06 9.29
CA HIS A 214 13.96 8.75 8.27
C HIS A 214 13.15 9.20 7.03
N VAL A 215 11.94 9.72 7.26
CA VAL A 215 11.19 10.50 6.24
C VAL A 215 12.01 11.69 5.70
N ASP A 216 11.61 12.19 4.54
CA ASP A 216 12.17 13.42 3.98
C ASP A 216 11.56 14.65 4.67
N VAL A 217 12.20 15.07 5.76
CA VAL A 217 11.81 16.24 6.56
C VAL A 217 11.77 17.57 5.79
N ASN A 218 12.27 17.59 4.54
CA ASN A 218 12.32 18.76 3.67
C ASN A 218 11.16 18.83 2.66
N ARG A 219 10.23 17.87 2.67
CA ARG A 219 9.05 17.90 1.78
C ARG A 219 8.20 19.15 2.01
N CYS A 220 7.74 19.71 0.89
CA CYS A 220 6.90 20.90 0.85
C CYS A 220 5.67 20.63 -0.03
N VAL A 221 4.50 21.12 0.38
CA VAL A 221 3.27 21.14 -0.41
C VAL A 221 2.84 22.60 -0.50
N ASP A 222 2.57 23.11 -1.71
CA ASP A 222 2.25 24.53 -1.95
C ASP A 222 3.28 25.51 -1.33
N ASN A 223 4.57 25.14 -1.39
CA ASN A 223 5.73 25.80 -0.73
C ASN A 223 5.69 25.83 0.81
N ILE A 224 4.72 25.17 1.46
CA ILE A 224 4.67 24.97 2.91
C ILE A 224 5.48 23.73 3.27
N SER A 225 6.61 23.89 3.97
CA SER A 225 7.38 22.76 4.52
C SER A 225 6.81 22.25 5.84
N LEU A 226 7.18 21.03 6.24
CA LEU A 226 6.80 20.48 7.56
C LEU A 226 7.19 21.42 8.72
N LEU A 227 8.38 22.01 8.66
CA LEU A 227 8.87 22.96 9.67
C LEU A 227 7.96 24.20 9.80
N HIS A 228 7.42 24.73 8.69
CA HIS A 228 6.47 25.85 8.74
C HIS A 228 5.23 25.51 9.59
N ILE A 229 4.66 24.31 9.42
CA ILE A 229 3.45 23.88 10.14
C ILE A 229 3.76 23.77 11.64
N VAL A 230 4.87 23.12 12.00
CA VAL A 230 5.27 22.91 13.40
C VAL A 230 5.61 24.23 14.11
N CYS A 231 6.21 25.19 13.40
CA CYS A 231 6.45 26.54 13.91
C CYS A 231 5.14 27.30 14.19
N VAL A 232 4.13 27.19 13.33
CA VAL A 232 2.78 27.76 13.58
C VAL A 232 2.12 27.09 14.79
N MET A 233 2.31 25.77 14.96
CA MET A 233 1.83 25.01 16.13
C MET A 233 2.64 25.28 17.41
N LYS A 234 3.80 25.95 17.30
CA LYS A 234 4.75 26.22 18.39
C LYS A 234 5.22 24.97 19.14
N ASN A 235 5.25 23.82 18.48
CA ASN A 235 5.68 22.56 19.09
C ASN A 235 7.21 22.43 19.07
N TRP A 236 7.85 23.05 20.06
CA TRP A 236 9.31 23.12 20.21
C TRP A 236 10.02 21.76 20.19
N ASN A 237 9.34 20.68 20.61
CA ASN A 237 9.92 19.34 20.62
C ASN A 237 10.06 18.78 19.20
N ILE A 238 9.02 18.95 18.37
CA ILE A 238 9.06 18.53 16.97
C ILE A 238 9.95 19.48 16.14
N ILE A 239 10.02 20.78 16.48
CA ILE A 239 11.00 21.71 15.87
C ILE A 239 12.43 21.19 16.09
N ALA A 240 12.79 20.84 17.32
CA ALA A 240 14.12 20.31 17.63
C ALA A 240 14.40 19.02 16.84
N LEU A 241 13.47 18.06 16.84
CA LEU A 241 13.63 16.78 16.16
C LEU A 241 13.74 16.90 14.63
N LEU A 242 12.99 17.84 14.02
CA LEU A 242 13.14 18.14 12.59
C LEU A 242 14.52 18.72 12.26
N LEU A 243 15.04 19.63 13.09
CA LEU A 243 16.38 20.20 12.91
C LEU A 243 17.48 19.13 13.07
N GLU A 244 17.35 18.25 14.07
CA GLU A 244 18.25 17.11 14.30
C GLU A 244 18.30 16.14 13.11
N HIS A 245 17.19 15.98 12.39
CA HIS A 245 17.11 15.16 11.17
C HIS A 245 17.41 15.92 9.87
N GLY A 246 17.92 17.16 9.96
CA GLY A 246 18.37 17.95 8.81
C GLY A 246 17.25 18.62 8.02
N ALA A 247 16.25 19.18 8.73
CA ALA A 247 15.31 20.12 8.14
C ALA A 247 16.03 21.41 7.76
N LYS A 248 16.07 21.69 6.45
CA LYS A 248 16.57 22.93 5.87
C LYS A 248 15.66 24.08 6.27
N MET A 249 16.27 25.25 6.46
CA MET A 249 15.56 26.50 6.68
C MET A 249 15.85 27.45 5.54
N ASP A 250 14.82 28.18 5.12
CA ASP A 250 15.01 29.45 4.44
C ASP A 250 14.89 30.58 5.48
N LEU A 251 15.98 31.33 5.64
CA LEU A 251 16.07 32.49 6.52
C LEU A 251 15.80 33.82 5.77
N SER A 252 15.57 33.78 4.46
CA SER A 252 15.32 34.98 3.64
C SER A 252 13.88 35.50 3.81
N GLY A 253 13.60 36.08 4.98
CA GLY A 253 12.33 36.77 5.27
C GLY A 253 11.12 35.86 5.45
N SER A 254 11.34 34.58 5.79
CA SER A 254 10.30 33.54 5.73
C SER A 254 9.12 33.76 6.70
N THR A 255 7.95 33.27 6.29
CA THR A 255 6.67 33.35 7.02
C THR A 255 6.75 32.79 8.45
N ILE A 256 7.73 31.93 8.73
CA ILE A 256 8.03 31.36 10.05
C ILE A 256 8.26 32.46 11.10
N GLU A 257 9.14 33.42 10.84
CA GLU A 257 9.48 34.45 11.82
C GLU A 257 8.30 35.37 12.17
N ARG A 258 7.39 35.57 11.22
CA ARG A 258 6.15 36.34 11.41
C ARG A 258 5.16 35.66 12.37
N CYS A 259 5.34 34.37 12.66
CA CYS A 259 4.51 33.61 13.61
C CYS A 259 5.05 33.66 15.06
N PHE A 260 6.23 34.24 15.28
CA PHE A 260 6.95 34.22 16.56
C PHE A 260 7.13 35.62 17.17
N SER A 261 6.80 35.73 18.46
CA SER A 261 7.20 36.86 19.31
C SER A 261 8.74 36.95 19.45
N ARG A 262 9.24 38.06 20.00
CA ARG A 262 10.70 38.29 20.16
C ARG A 262 11.39 37.18 20.96
N ALA A 263 10.76 36.69 22.03
CA ALA A 263 11.28 35.58 22.85
C ALA A 263 11.24 34.24 22.10
N GLU A 264 10.20 34.01 21.30
CA GLU A 264 10.05 32.78 20.51
C GLU A 264 11.04 32.73 19.35
N ARG A 265 11.35 33.87 18.69
CA ARG A 265 12.45 33.95 17.72
C ARG A 265 13.80 33.67 18.37
N ALA A 266 14.10 34.28 19.52
CA ALA A 266 15.32 33.98 20.27
C ALA A 266 15.45 32.48 20.60
N ARG A 267 14.37 31.84 21.07
CA ARG A 267 14.32 30.38 21.29
C ARG A 267 14.51 29.58 20.01
N PHE A 268 13.92 29.99 18.90
CA PHE A 268 14.07 29.35 17.60
C PHE A 268 15.51 29.41 17.10
N HIS A 269 16.14 30.59 17.07
CA HIS A 269 17.55 30.72 16.67
C HIS A 269 18.51 29.96 17.61
N ALA A 270 18.19 29.86 18.91
CA ALA A 270 18.97 29.05 19.85
C ALA A 270 18.86 27.54 19.57
N LEU A 271 17.65 27.04 19.25
CA LEU A 271 17.46 25.66 18.79
C LEU A 271 18.19 25.42 17.47
N VAL A 272 18.08 26.33 16.51
CA VAL A 272 18.81 26.26 15.23
C VAL A 272 20.32 26.10 15.46
N LYS A 273 20.91 26.97 16.29
CA LYS A 273 22.36 26.93 16.59
C LYS A 273 22.81 25.65 17.30
N THR A 274 21.92 24.97 18.03
CA THR A 274 22.26 23.81 18.87
C THR A 274 21.78 22.47 18.32
N LYS A 275 20.83 22.45 17.38
CA LYS A 275 20.15 21.24 16.88
C LYS A 275 20.18 21.04 15.37
N SER A 276 20.50 22.06 14.56
CA SER A 276 20.57 21.87 13.10
C SER A 276 21.70 20.92 12.72
N LEU A 277 21.37 19.84 12.02
CA LEU A 277 22.34 18.85 11.57
C LEU A 277 23.43 19.50 10.67
N PRO A 278 24.72 19.43 11.02
CA PRO A 278 25.80 19.95 10.18
C PRO A 278 25.87 19.27 8.80
N ARG A 279 26.33 20.01 7.79
CA ARG A 279 26.37 19.55 6.37
C ARG A 279 27.10 18.23 6.14
N ASN A 280 28.03 17.86 7.02
CA ASN A 280 28.89 16.68 6.91
C ASN A 280 28.58 15.61 7.98
N GLN A 281 27.44 15.70 8.68
CA GLN A 281 27.07 14.76 9.74
C GLN A 281 25.84 13.93 9.34
N GLU A 282 25.89 12.62 9.62
CA GLU A 282 24.74 11.72 9.39
C GLU A 282 23.57 12.01 10.34
N ARG A 283 22.36 11.77 9.87
CA ARG A 283 21.13 11.83 10.68
C ARG A 283 21.21 10.89 11.90
N PRO A 284 20.54 11.20 13.03
CA PRO A 284 20.40 10.30 14.17
C PRO A 284 20.01 8.88 13.72
N PRO A 285 20.72 7.81 14.14
CA PRO A 285 20.56 6.48 13.56
C PRO A 285 19.12 5.95 13.54
N GLN A 286 18.66 5.43 12.40
CA GLN A 286 17.28 4.96 12.22
C GLN A 286 16.93 3.82 13.19
N ALA A 287 15.84 3.97 13.93
CA ALA A 287 15.26 2.90 14.76
C ALA A 287 14.76 1.76 13.87
N CYS A 288 14.99 0.49 14.22
CA CYS A 288 14.60 -0.60 13.34
C CYS A 288 13.07 -0.76 13.27
N PRO A 289 12.45 -0.82 12.08
CA PRO A 289 11.01 -1.04 11.94
C PRO A 289 10.55 -2.47 12.29
N CYS A 290 11.42 -3.31 12.89
CA CYS A 290 10.97 -4.48 13.65
C CYS A 290 10.48 -4.11 15.08
N TRP A 291 10.74 -2.87 15.52
CA TRP A 291 10.37 -2.29 16.82
C TRP A 291 10.96 -2.99 18.07
N SER A 292 12.03 -3.76 17.89
CA SER A 292 12.77 -4.48 18.95
C SER A 292 13.67 -3.60 19.82
N GLY A 293 13.53 -2.27 19.77
CA GLY A 293 14.44 -1.31 20.42
C GLY A 293 15.83 -1.17 19.77
N LYS A 294 16.24 -2.08 18.89
CA LYS A 294 17.52 -2.02 18.16
C LYS A 294 17.49 -1.00 17.02
N LEU A 295 18.65 -0.44 16.67
CA LEU A 295 18.80 0.37 15.46
C LEU A 295 18.80 -0.51 14.20
N VAL A 296 18.51 0.09 13.05
CA VAL A 296 18.54 -0.55 11.72
C VAL A 296 19.86 -1.29 11.48
N LYS A 297 21.00 -0.61 11.72
CA LYS A 297 22.34 -1.14 11.48
C LYS A 297 22.62 -2.40 12.33
N ASP A 298 22.25 -2.38 13.61
CA ASP A 298 22.57 -3.46 14.54
C ASP A 298 21.58 -4.64 14.41
N CYS A 299 20.35 -4.37 13.99
CA CYS A 299 19.31 -5.39 13.82
C CYS A 299 19.40 -6.15 12.49
N HIS A 300 19.79 -5.49 11.39
CA HIS A 300 19.81 -6.07 10.05
C HIS A 300 21.15 -5.91 9.31
N ALA A 301 22.27 -5.79 10.03
CA ALA A 301 23.60 -6.07 9.45
C ALA A 301 23.67 -7.48 8.84
N ASN A 302 22.98 -8.44 9.46
CA ASN A 302 22.84 -9.82 9.00
C ASN A 302 21.37 -10.19 8.75
N GLU A 303 21.16 -11.29 8.04
CA GLU A 303 19.84 -11.89 7.83
C GLU A 303 19.24 -12.38 9.16
N GLN A 304 18.01 -11.99 9.46
CA GLN A 304 17.29 -12.43 10.67
C GLN A 304 16.24 -13.49 10.32
N PRO A 305 15.91 -14.45 11.20
CA PRO A 305 14.80 -15.38 10.96
C PRO A 305 13.45 -14.64 10.97
N TYR A 306 12.54 -14.99 10.06
CA TYR A 306 11.16 -14.48 10.13
C TYR A 306 10.45 -15.03 11.39
N PRO A 307 9.77 -14.20 12.22
CA PRO A 307 9.31 -14.63 13.53
C PRO A 307 8.35 -15.84 13.53
N PRO A 308 8.58 -16.86 14.37
CA PRO A 308 7.79 -18.10 14.39
C PRO A 308 6.31 -17.86 14.70
N ASN A 309 6.04 -16.89 15.56
CA ASN A 309 4.72 -16.48 16.05
C ASN A 309 3.95 -15.55 15.09
N PHE A 310 4.53 -15.14 13.95
CA PHE A 310 3.86 -14.28 12.97
C PHE A 310 2.96 -15.08 12.02
N ILE A 311 2.08 -14.39 11.28
CA ILE A 311 1.29 -15.01 10.21
C ILE A 311 2.25 -15.63 9.18
N CYS A 312 1.96 -16.85 8.74
CA CYS A 312 2.70 -17.50 7.68
C CYS A 312 2.51 -16.77 6.35
N ILE A 313 3.64 -16.35 5.76
CA ILE A 313 3.79 -15.80 4.40
C ILE A 313 3.04 -16.52 3.27
N CYS A 314 2.74 -17.82 3.43
CA CYS A 314 1.99 -18.61 2.45
C CYS A 314 0.47 -18.50 2.59
N SER A 315 -0.01 -17.53 3.39
CA SER A 315 -1.40 -17.04 3.35
C SER A 315 -2.44 -18.03 3.89
N SER A 316 -1.98 -19.08 4.57
CA SER A 316 -2.80 -20.11 5.19
C SER A 316 -3.56 -19.66 6.45
N ALA A 317 -3.43 -18.37 6.82
CA ALA A 317 -3.85 -17.76 8.10
C ALA A 317 -3.27 -18.43 9.39
N LYS A 318 -2.42 -19.46 9.24
CA LYS A 318 -1.72 -20.13 10.35
C LYS A 318 -0.48 -19.34 10.75
N LEU A 319 0.00 -19.57 11.98
CA LEU A 319 1.33 -19.09 12.40
C LEU A 319 2.43 -19.76 11.56
N TYR A 320 3.51 -19.03 11.30
CA TYR A 320 4.63 -19.48 10.46
C TYR A 320 5.28 -20.77 10.98
N GLU A 321 5.49 -20.86 12.30
CA GLU A 321 5.97 -22.06 13.00
C GLU A 321 5.10 -23.30 12.74
N LYS A 322 3.78 -23.11 12.66
CA LYS A 322 2.76 -24.17 12.49
C LYS A 322 2.43 -24.43 11.01
N CYS A 323 3.24 -23.91 10.09
CA CYS A 323 2.94 -23.97 8.66
C CYS A 323 4.16 -24.19 7.75
N CYS A 324 5.02 -23.19 7.56
CA CYS A 324 6.13 -23.26 6.60
C CYS A 324 7.53 -23.28 7.21
N LEU A 325 7.73 -22.95 8.50
CA LEU A 325 9.05 -22.94 9.13
C LEU A 325 9.85 -24.24 8.90
N ARG A 326 9.21 -25.40 9.03
CA ARG A 326 9.82 -26.73 8.79
C ARG A 326 9.95 -27.13 7.31
N LYS A 327 9.53 -26.29 6.36
CA LYS A 327 9.42 -26.62 4.91
C LYS A 327 10.17 -25.63 4.02
N GLN A 328 10.21 -24.36 4.41
CA GLN A 328 10.80 -23.23 3.71
C GLN A 328 11.27 -22.22 4.76
N PRO A 329 12.56 -22.24 5.16
CA PRO A 329 13.09 -21.29 6.14
C PRO A 329 13.20 -19.89 5.52
N VAL A 330 12.32 -19.00 6.00
CA VAL A 330 12.21 -17.59 5.64
C VAL A 330 13.10 -16.73 6.52
N VAL A 331 13.78 -15.76 5.90
CA VAL A 331 14.57 -14.72 6.58
C VAL A 331 14.12 -13.31 6.22
N GLU A 332 14.18 -12.41 7.20
CA GLU A 332 14.09 -10.96 7.09
C GLU A 332 15.46 -10.37 6.74
N ARG A 333 15.53 -9.52 5.70
CA ARG A 333 16.67 -8.63 5.41
C ARG A 333 16.13 -7.24 5.14
N ARG A 334 16.89 -6.18 5.47
CA ARG A 334 16.53 -4.82 5.05
C ARG A 334 16.84 -4.63 3.56
N HIS A 335 15.90 -4.05 2.82
CA HIS A 335 16.14 -3.59 1.45
C HIS A 335 16.65 -2.14 1.51
N GLY A 336 17.85 -1.89 0.98
CA GLY A 336 18.51 -0.57 1.08
C GLY A 336 17.63 0.58 0.58
N GLU A 337 17.36 0.61 -0.72
CA GLU A 337 16.56 1.66 -1.38
C GLU A 337 15.15 1.83 -0.77
N ARG A 338 14.41 0.72 -0.63
CA ARG A 338 12.99 0.74 -0.23
C ARG A 338 12.78 0.98 1.27
N ARG A 339 13.86 1.05 2.08
CA ARG A 339 13.85 1.25 3.56
C ARG A 339 12.93 0.29 4.34
N CYS A 340 12.52 -0.81 3.73
CA CYS A 340 11.61 -1.81 4.29
C CYS A 340 12.34 -3.11 4.67
N ILE A 341 11.64 -3.99 5.36
CA ILE A 341 12.06 -5.38 5.58
C ILE A 341 11.48 -6.23 4.45
N VAL A 342 12.30 -7.09 3.84
CA VAL A 342 11.88 -8.04 2.80
C VAL A 342 12.12 -9.48 3.25
N HIS A 343 11.21 -10.37 2.83
CA HIS A 343 11.17 -11.77 3.22
C HIS A 343 11.51 -12.67 2.03
N TYR A 344 12.38 -13.67 2.22
CA TYR A 344 12.77 -14.64 1.19
C TYR A 344 13.13 -15.99 1.81
N SER A 345 12.99 -17.09 1.04
CA SER A 345 13.26 -18.45 1.51
C SER A 345 14.68 -18.86 1.15
N LYS A 346 15.45 -19.38 2.12
CA LYS A 346 16.70 -20.08 1.81
C LYS A 346 16.41 -21.36 1.01
N GLY A 347 17.36 -21.77 0.17
CA GLY A 347 17.30 -23.00 -0.63
C GLY A 347 16.53 -22.91 -1.95
N ARG A 348 15.97 -21.75 -2.33
CA ARG A 348 15.47 -21.50 -3.70
C ARG A 348 15.68 -20.06 -4.12
N SER A 349 16.28 -19.84 -5.28
CA SER A 349 16.17 -18.58 -6.03
C SER A 349 14.77 -18.44 -6.62
N LEU A 350 13.78 -18.24 -5.75
CA LEU A 350 12.53 -17.61 -6.16
C LEU A 350 12.86 -16.17 -6.62
N PRO A 351 12.13 -15.59 -7.58
CA PRO A 351 12.23 -14.16 -7.81
C PRO A 351 11.93 -13.42 -6.50
N GLY A 352 12.73 -12.40 -6.19
CA GLY A 352 12.44 -11.50 -5.08
C GLY A 352 11.21 -10.62 -5.39
N PRO A 353 11.06 -9.46 -4.71
CA PRO A 353 10.07 -8.45 -5.09
C PRO A 353 10.48 -7.68 -6.38
N ASN A 354 10.94 -8.42 -7.38
CA ASN A 354 11.50 -7.98 -8.66
C ASN A 354 10.37 -7.82 -9.69
N ASP A 355 10.04 -6.57 -9.99
CA ASP A 355 9.74 -6.02 -11.33
C ASP A 355 8.58 -6.61 -12.17
N ASN A 356 7.89 -7.66 -11.72
CA ASN A 356 6.83 -8.34 -12.46
C ASN A 356 5.42 -8.21 -11.86
N GLN A 357 5.30 -7.74 -10.62
CA GLN A 357 4.02 -7.39 -10.00
C GLN A 357 3.86 -5.87 -9.99
N LEU A 358 3.10 -5.43 -11.00
CA LEU A 358 2.72 -4.06 -11.24
C LEU A 358 1.53 -3.67 -10.38
N ASP A 359 1.54 -2.44 -9.89
CA ASP A 359 0.35 -1.77 -9.36
C ASP A 359 -0.65 -1.46 -10.49
N LEU A 360 -1.87 -1.04 -10.12
CA LEU A 360 -2.91 -0.70 -11.09
C LEU A 360 -2.44 0.39 -12.07
N GLU A 361 -1.65 1.35 -11.59
CA GLU A 361 -1.15 2.46 -12.41
C GLU A 361 -0.13 1.96 -13.46
N THR A 362 0.81 1.09 -13.09
CA THR A 362 1.74 0.53 -14.09
C THR A 362 1.06 -0.51 -15.00
N ASN A 363 -0.03 -1.16 -14.57
CA ASN A 363 -0.89 -1.94 -15.48
C ASN A 363 -1.65 -1.04 -16.48
N GLN A 364 -2.16 0.11 -16.04
CA GLN A 364 -2.78 1.11 -16.90
C GLN A 364 -1.76 1.74 -17.87
N GLU A 365 -0.53 1.97 -17.42
CA GLU A 365 0.58 2.44 -18.26
C GLU A 365 1.00 1.38 -19.30
N LEU A 366 1.05 0.10 -18.94
CA LEU A 366 1.19 -0.97 -19.95
C LEU A 366 0.04 -0.97 -20.96
N VAL A 367 -1.20 -0.68 -20.55
CA VAL A 367 -2.34 -0.58 -21.49
C VAL A 367 -2.22 0.65 -22.39
N ARG A 368 -1.68 1.78 -21.91
CA ARG A 368 -1.37 2.96 -22.76
C ARG A 368 -0.28 2.64 -23.79
N ILE A 369 0.82 2.03 -23.37
CA ILE A 369 1.98 1.75 -24.22
C ILE A 369 1.72 0.59 -25.20
N LEU A 370 1.04 -0.46 -24.75
CA LEU A 370 0.86 -1.71 -25.51
C LEU A 370 -0.57 -1.91 -26.04
N GLY A 371 -1.48 -0.95 -25.91
CA GLY A 371 -2.91 -1.12 -26.19
C GLY A 371 -3.24 -1.67 -27.58
N HIS A 372 -2.49 -1.24 -28.61
CA HIS A 372 -2.63 -1.75 -29.99
C HIS A 372 -1.89 -3.08 -30.26
N HIS A 373 -1.18 -3.62 -29.27
CA HIS A 373 -0.37 -4.84 -29.36
C HIS A 373 -0.88 -5.98 -28.45
N ILE A 374 -1.89 -5.73 -27.62
CA ILE A 374 -2.55 -6.75 -26.77
C ILE A 374 -4.03 -6.86 -27.11
N ASP A 375 -4.65 -8.00 -26.75
CA ASP A 375 -6.07 -8.20 -27.00
C ASP A 375 -6.95 -7.17 -26.25
N PRO A 376 -7.96 -6.55 -26.88
CA PRO A 376 -8.83 -5.55 -26.24
C PRO A 376 -9.52 -6.03 -24.96
N ALA A 377 -9.94 -7.29 -24.88
CA ALA A 377 -10.56 -7.86 -23.66
C ALA A 377 -9.50 -8.07 -22.56
N TYR A 378 -8.29 -8.47 -22.95
CA TYR A 378 -7.16 -8.59 -22.03
C TYR A 378 -6.73 -7.20 -21.51
N ALA A 379 -6.73 -6.17 -22.36
CA ALA A 379 -6.50 -4.79 -21.98
C ALA A 379 -7.57 -4.27 -21.01
N TYR A 380 -8.85 -4.55 -21.27
CA TYR A 380 -9.97 -4.18 -20.40
C TYR A 380 -9.79 -4.70 -18.97
N ALA A 381 -9.44 -5.98 -18.82
CA ALA A 381 -9.16 -6.61 -17.54
C ALA A 381 -7.87 -6.08 -16.90
N LEU A 382 -6.78 -5.91 -17.67
CA LEU A 382 -5.51 -5.38 -17.17
C LEU A 382 -5.68 -3.96 -16.60
N ASN A 383 -6.46 -3.11 -17.27
CA ASN A 383 -6.76 -1.73 -16.87
C ASN A 383 -7.62 -1.63 -15.57
N ARG A 384 -8.25 -2.74 -15.16
CA ARG A 384 -9.12 -2.85 -13.96
C ARG A 384 -8.53 -3.74 -12.86
N SER A 385 -7.49 -4.50 -13.16
CA SER A 385 -6.91 -5.49 -12.25
C SER A 385 -5.61 -5.00 -11.63
N VAL A 386 -5.50 -5.13 -10.30
CA VAL A 386 -4.23 -5.02 -9.54
C VAL A 386 -3.30 -6.23 -9.78
N TYR A 387 -3.70 -7.18 -10.63
CA TYR A 387 -3.00 -8.42 -10.93
C TYR A 387 -2.96 -8.62 -12.46
N GLY A 388 -1.76 -8.52 -13.05
CA GLY A 388 -1.51 -8.95 -14.42
C GLY A 388 -1.08 -10.43 -14.45
N PRO A 389 -1.81 -11.34 -15.12
CA PRO A 389 -1.51 -12.76 -15.06
C PRO A 389 -0.24 -13.09 -15.85
N VAL A 390 0.78 -13.58 -15.14
CA VAL A 390 1.98 -14.18 -15.72
C VAL A 390 1.80 -15.68 -15.73
N ALA A 391 1.97 -16.34 -16.88
CA ALA A 391 1.89 -17.79 -16.96
C ALA A 391 3.04 -18.44 -16.18
N VAL A 392 2.70 -19.28 -15.20
CA VAL A 392 3.65 -19.79 -14.19
C VAL A 392 3.58 -21.31 -14.07
N GLY A 393 4.71 -21.91 -13.69
CA GLY A 393 4.81 -23.34 -13.37
C GLY A 393 4.19 -23.69 -12.01
N HIS A 394 4.71 -24.73 -11.37
CA HIS A 394 4.20 -25.29 -10.10
C HIS A 394 4.54 -24.47 -8.84
N ASN A 395 4.65 -23.14 -8.96
CA ASN A 395 5.25 -22.26 -7.95
C ASN A 395 4.25 -21.56 -7.01
N PHE A 396 2.94 -21.80 -7.13
CA PHE A 396 1.89 -21.16 -6.32
C PHE A 396 0.91 -22.20 -5.76
N SER A 397 0.18 -21.85 -4.69
CA SER A 397 -0.85 -22.73 -4.13
C SER A 397 -2.05 -22.82 -5.08
N ARG A 398 -2.59 -24.03 -5.24
CA ARG A 398 -3.72 -24.31 -6.15
C ARG A 398 -4.93 -23.39 -5.87
N ARG A 399 -5.23 -23.12 -4.60
CA ARG A 399 -6.33 -22.24 -4.20
C ARG A 399 -6.13 -20.78 -4.65
N ILE A 400 -4.94 -20.22 -4.48
CA ILE A 400 -4.65 -18.84 -4.94
C ILE A 400 -4.71 -18.79 -6.47
N GLN A 401 -4.21 -19.82 -7.14
CA GLN A 401 -4.32 -19.98 -8.59
C GLN A 401 -5.80 -19.98 -9.06
N GLU A 402 -6.67 -20.73 -8.39
CA GLU A 402 -8.12 -20.76 -8.68
C GLU A 402 -8.82 -19.42 -8.36
N GLU A 403 -8.51 -18.76 -7.24
CA GLU A 403 -9.07 -17.44 -6.89
C GLU A 403 -8.63 -16.32 -7.85
N CYS A 404 -7.35 -16.28 -8.25
CA CYS A 404 -6.84 -15.34 -9.26
C CYS A 404 -7.46 -15.60 -10.65
N GLN A 405 -7.62 -16.87 -11.03
CA GLN A 405 -8.27 -17.25 -12.28
C GLN A 405 -9.73 -16.77 -12.34
N GLN A 406 -10.50 -16.97 -11.26
CA GLN A 406 -11.90 -16.55 -11.16
C GLN A 406 -12.02 -15.02 -11.30
N ARG A 407 -11.21 -14.25 -10.56
CA ARG A 407 -11.22 -12.78 -10.62
C ARG A 407 -10.87 -12.24 -12.00
N TRP A 408 -9.85 -12.80 -12.66
CA TRP A 408 -9.48 -12.38 -14.02
C TRP A 408 -10.57 -12.71 -15.03
N ASN A 409 -11.07 -13.95 -15.02
CA ASN A 409 -12.07 -14.38 -16.01
C ASN A 409 -13.41 -13.65 -15.83
N ALA A 410 -13.78 -13.25 -14.61
CA ALA A 410 -14.94 -12.40 -14.36
C ALA A 410 -14.85 -11.02 -15.04
N LEU A 411 -13.66 -10.40 -15.10
CA LEU A 411 -13.45 -9.15 -15.86
C LEU A 411 -13.57 -9.35 -17.38
N ILE A 412 -13.29 -10.57 -17.89
CA ILE A 412 -13.51 -10.92 -19.29
C ILE A 412 -14.99 -11.20 -19.56
N ASP A 413 -15.71 -11.85 -18.64
CA ASP A 413 -17.17 -12.00 -18.74
C ASP A 413 -17.90 -10.65 -18.64
N GLU A 414 -17.42 -9.72 -17.82
CA GLU A 414 -17.87 -8.32 -17.78
C GLU A 414 -17.69 -7.65 -19.16
N TYR A 415 -16.49 -7.72 -19.74
CA TYR A 415 -16.21 -7.18 -21.08
C TYR A 415 -17.10 -7.79 -22.17
N ILE A 416 -17.29 -9.11 -22.18
CA ILE A 416 -18.18 -9.81 -23.13
C ILE A 416 -19.63 -9.30 -22.96
N THR A 417 -20.06 -9.01 -21.73
CA THR A 417 -21.41 -8.52 -21.42
C THR A 417 -21.65 -7.09 -21.90
N LEU A 418 -20.59 -6.28 -22.12
CA LEU A 418 -20.72 -4.93 -22.67
C LEU A 418 -21.10 -4.90 -24.16
N GLY A 419 -20.92 -6.00 -24.90
CA GLY A 419 -21.25 -6.07 -26.33
C GLY A 419 -20.41 -5.16 -27.26
N VAL A 420 -19.31 -4.59 -26.77
CA VAL A 420 -18.43 -3.65 -27.50
C VAL A 420 -17.45 -4.32 -28.47
N ASP A 421 -17.38 -5.65 -28.47
CA ASP A 421 -16.47 -6.44 -29.29
C ASP A 421 -17.27 -7.24 -30.32
N TYR A 422 -16.90 -7.14 -31.60
CA TYR A 422 -17.61 -7.80 -32.70
C TYR A 422 -17.31 -9.30 -32.81
N ARG A 423 -16.29 -9.79 -32.08
CA ARG A 423 -15.84 -11.18 -32.16
C ARG A 423 -16.78 -12.11 -31.39
N SER A 424 -16.81 -13.39 -31.76
CA SER A 424 -17.61 -14.36 -31.03
C SER A 424 -17.14 -14.50 -29.57
N LYS A 425 -18.06 -14.80 -28.64
CA LYS A 425 -17.72 -15.07 -27.23
C LYS A 425 -16.55 -16.05 -27.10
N PHE A 426 -16.56 -17.12 -27.90
CA PHE A 426 -15.50 -18.14 -27.90
C PHE A 426 -14.11 -17.58 -28.26
N GLU A 427 -14.03 -16.67 -29.21
CA GLU A 427 -12.75 -16.05 -29.62
C GLU A 427 -12.21 -15.10 -28.55
N ILE A 428 -13.09 -14.32 -27.93
CA ILE A 428 -12.74 -13.44 -26.79
C ILE A 428 -12.25 -14.28 -25.60
N GLU A 429 -12.97 -15.36 -25.27
CA GLU A 429 -12.54 -16.31 -24.22
C GLU A 429 -11.19 -16.95 -24.55
N ARG A 430 -10.96 -17.37 -25.80
CA ARG A 430 -9.70 -17.97 -26.25
C ARG A 430 -8.53 -16.98 -26.22
N ALA A 431 -8.78 -15.70 -26.48
CA ALA A 431 -7.74 -14.68 -26.53
C ALA A 431 -7.37 -14.10 -25.15
N ALA A 432 -8.32 -14.06 -24.21
CA ALA A 432 -8.14 -13.31 -22.96
C ALA A 432 -8.42 -14.07 -21.64
N LYS A 433 -9.16 -15.19 -21.62
CA LYS A 433 -9.38 -15.95 -20.37
C LYS A 433 -8.21 -16.87 -20.02
N ILE A 434 -7.92 -16.97 -18.73
CA ILE A 434 -6.83 -17.77 -18.19
C ILE A 434 -7.31 -19.08 -17.53
N GLY A 435 -6.48 -20.10 -17.60
CA GLY A 435 -6.56 -21.33 -16.81
C GLY A 435 -5.96 -21.14 -15.41
N VAL A 436 -6.16 -22.13 -14.53
CA VAL A 436 -5.68 -22.13 -13.13
C VAL A 436 -4.20 -21.67 -12.99
N ARG A 437 -3.30 -22.14 -13.86
CA ARG A 437 -1.86 -21.77 -13.81
C ARG A 437 -1.52 -20.47 -14.55
N ALA A 438 -2.50 -19.59 -14.73
CA ALA A 438 -2.39 -18.31 -15.44
C ALA A 438 -1.86 -18.38 -16.89
N GLY A 439 -1.90 -19.55 -17.53
CA GLY A 439 -1.82 -19.68 -18.99
C GLY A 439 -3.21 -19.60 -19.63
N ALA A 440 -3.34 -19.90 -20.93
CA ALA A 440 -4.60 -19.90 -21.65
C ALA A 440 -5.68 -20.84 -21.04
N LEU A 441 -6.94 -20.39 -20.98
CA LEU A 441 -8.08 -21.23 -20.60
C LEU A 441 -8.45 -22.22 -21.71
N VAL A 442 -8.52 -21.73 -22.94
CA VAL A 442 -8.82 -22.52 -24.14
C VAL A 442 -7.50 -22.77 -24.86
N ARG A 443 -7.04 -24.02 -24.84
CA ARG A 443 -5.67 -24.37 -25.22
C ARG A 443 -5.61 -24.86 -26.67
N LYS A 444 -4.48 -24.63 -27.35
CA LYS A 444 -4.15 -25.26 -28.64
C LYS A 444 -3.17 -26.41 -28.46
N CYS A 445 -3.16 -27.35 -29.41
CA CYS A 445 -2.17 -28.41 -29.48
C CYS A 445 -0.76 -27.84 -29.64
N GLU A 446 0.22 -28.41 -28.95
CA GLU A 446 1.64 -28.02 -29.02
C GLU A 446 2.44 -28.97 -29.95
N GLY A 447 1.75 -29.77 -30.76
CA GLY A 447 2.37 -30.60 -31.79
C GLY A 447 2.87 -29.72 -32.94
N GLN A 448 4.01 -30.07 -33.52
CA GLN A 448 4.62 -29.29 -34.60
C GLN A 448 3.68 -29.28 -35.82
N GLY A 449 3.35 -28.08 -36.32
CA GLY A 449 2.39 -27.89 -37.42
C GLY A 449 0.92 -28.17 -37.08
N CYS A 450 0.55 -28.35 -35.80
CA CYS A 450 -0.83 -28.67 -35.41
C CYS A 450 -1.63 -27.43 -34.97
N TRP A 451 -2.81 -27.26 -35.57
CA TRP A 451 -3.68 -26.10 -35.36
C TRP A 451 -4.90 -26.37 -34.45
N LYS A 452 -5.04 -27.60 -33.93
CA LYS A 452 -6.24 -28.04 -33.20
C LYS A 452 -6.38 -27.33 -31.84
N VAL A 453 -7.55 -26.75 -31.61
CA VAL A 453 -7.95 -25.99 -30.41
C VAL A 453 -8.99 -26.77 -29.61
N GLU A 454 -8.81 -26.78 -28.30
CA GLU A 454 -9.74 -27.36 -27.33
C GLU A 454 -11.12 -26.68 -27.38
N ARG A 455 -12.20 -27.44 -27.19
CA ARG A 455 -13.61 -27.03 -27.36
C ARG A 455 -14.04 -26.61 -28.77
N ARG A 456 -13.14 -26.61 -29.78
CA ARG A 456 -13.48 -26.37 -31.19
C ARG A 456 -13.19 -27.58 -32.08
N ASP A 457 -11.95 -28.07 -32.07
CA ASP A 457 -11.46 -29.12 -32.98
C ASP A 457 -11.25 -30.46 -32.26
N VAL A 458 -11.23 -30.43 -30.92
CA VAL A 458 -11.25 -31.56 -29.98
C VAL A 458 -11.93 -31.12 -28.70
N GLU A 459 -12.67 -32.01 -28.04
CA GLU A 459 -13.31 -31.71 -26.75
C GLU A 459 -12.28 -31.36 -25.65
N ALA A 460 -11.27 -32.22 -25.49
CA ALA A 460 -10.17 -32.05 -24.53
C ALA A 460 -8.81 -32.45 -25.13
N LEU A 461 -7.75 -31.71 -24.78
CA LEU A 461 -6.36 -32.03 -25.14
C LEU A 461 -5.72 -32.94 -24.08
N LYS A 462 -5.00 -33.97 -24.55
CA LYS A 462 -4.22 -34.88 -23.70
C LYS A 462 -3.03 -34.12 -23.11
N ILE A 463 -2.82 -34.26 -21.80
CA ILE A 463 -1.78 -33.52 -21.06
C ILE A 463 -0.56 -34.42 -20.85
N CYS A 464 0.65 -33.89 -21.03
CA CYS A 464 1.90 -34.61 -20.75
C CYS A 464 1.95 -35.10 -19.29
N ALA A 465 2.03 -36.42 -19.09
CA ALA A 465 1.96 -37.04 -17.76
C ALA A 465 3.04 -36.56 -16.77
N LYS A 466 4.27 -36.28 -17.25
CA LYS A 466 5.41 -35.82 -16.43
C LYS A 466 5.21 -34.38 -15.93
N CYS A 467 5.10 -33.41 -16.83
CA CYS A 467 5.04 -32.00 -16.43
C CYS A 467 3.62 -31.52 -16.05
N ARG A 468 2.58 -32.23 -16.52
CA ARG A 468 1.16 -31.85 -16.42
C ARG A 468 0.84 -30.44 -16.95
N LEU A 469 1.67 -29.91 -17.85
CA LEU A 469 1.59 -28.56 -18.41
C LEU A 469 1.33 -28.59 -19.93
N ALA A 470 2.20 -29.29 -20.68
CA ALA A 470 2.15 -29.34 -22.15
C ALA A 470 0.98 -30.20 -22.67
N VAL A 471 0.44 -29.84 -23.84
CA VAL A 471 -0.87 -30.32 -24.33
C VAL A 471 -0.89 -30.74 -25.80
N TYR A 472 -1.52 -31.88 -26.08
CA TYR A 472 -1.51 -32.51 -27.41
C TYR A 472 -2.85 -33.18 -27.75
N CYS A 473 -3.30 -33.09 -29.01
CA CYS A 473 -4.50 -33.83 -29.44
C CYS A 473 -4.23 -35.33 -29.62
N SER A 474 -2.98 -35.74 -29.80
CA SER A 474 -2.58 -37.14 -30.01
C SER A 474 -1.18 -37.43 -29.48
N THR A 475 -0.86 -38.71 -29.31
CA THR A 475 0.50 -39.19 -29.00
C THR A 475 1.49 -38.90 -30.14
N VAL A 476 1.01 -38.81 -31.39
CA VAL A 476 1.82 -38.37 -32.55
C VAL A 476 2.26 -36.91 -32.39
N CYS A 477 1.33 -36.01 -32.03
CA CYS A 477 1.66 -34.62 -31.72
C CYS A 477 2.63 -34.52 -30.53
N GLN A 478 2.42 -35.29 -29.47
CA GLN A 478 3.36 -35.35 -28.34
C GLN A 478 4.77 -35.81 -28.76
N LYS A 479 4.88 -36.82 -29.63
CA LYS A 479 6.16 -37.27 -30.19
C LYS A 479 6.82 -36.17 -31.05
N SER A 480 6.06 -35.48 -31.90
CA SER A 480 6.58 -34.40 -32.76
C SER A 480 7.20 -33.25 -31.95
N SER A 481 6.59 -32.88 -30.82
CA SER A 481 7.11 -31.82 -29.95
C SER A 481 8.19 -32.29 -28.98
N TRP A 482 8.44 -33.59 -28.85
CA TRP A 482 9.36 -34.13 -27.85
C TRP A 482 10.81 -33.61 -27.96
N PRO A 483 11.41 -33.39 -29.15
CA PRO A 483 12.77 -32.88 -29.27
C PRO A 483 13.02 -31.55 -28.56
N THR A 484 12.05 -30.63 -28.59
CA THR A 484 12.10 -29.33 -27.90
C THR A 484 11.53 -29.41 -26.49
N HIS A 485 10.39 -30.10 -26.32
CA HIS A 485 9.70 -30.20 -25.03
C HIS A 485 10.55 -30.91 -23.97
N LYS A 486 11.34 -31.94 -24.33
CA LYS A 486 12.17 -32.69 -23.38
C LYS A 486 13.12 -31.81 -22.56
N LEU A 487 13.57 -30.69 -23.15
CA LEU A 487 14.50 -29.73 -22.53
C LEU A 487 13.86 -28.92 -21.39
N THR A 488 12.54 -28.76 -21.42
CA THR A 488 11.78 -27.98 -20.41
C THR A 488 10.84 -28.85 -19.57
N CYS A 489 10.57 -30.10 -19.98
CA CYS A 489 9.55 -30.96 -19.40
C CYS A 489 9.79 -31.30 -17.92
N GLY A 490 9.08 -30.59 -17.03
CA GLY A 490 9.18 -30.71 -15.57
C GLY A 490 10.10 -29.70 -14.90
N SER A 491 10.67 -28.74 -15.63
CA SER A 491 11.46 -27.65 -15.07
C SER A 491 10.61 -26.67 -14.26
N ASN A 492 11.19 -26.08 -13.21
CA ASN A 492 10.60 -24.95 -12.48
C ASN A 492 10.44 -23.68 -13.35
N THR A 493 11.17 -23.59 -14.47
CA THR A 493 11.04 -22.53 -15.49
C THR A 493 9.97 -22.84 -16.55
N GLN A 494 9.38 -24.04 -16.57
CA GLN A 494 8.36 -24.40 -17.54
C GLN A 494 7.04 -23.67 -17.23
N LYS A 495 6.55 -22.89 -18.20
CA LYS A 495 5.29 -22.17 -18.11
C LYS A 495 4.12 -23.02 -18.59
N ALA A 496 2.90 -22.61 -18.22
CA ALA A 496 1.71 -22.99 -18.95
C ALA A 496 1.68 -22.26 -20.31
N GLN A 497 0.95 -22.80 -21.28
CA GLN A 497 0.75 -22.18 -22.59
C GLN A 497 0.27 -20.73 -22.46
N GLN A 498 1.00 -19.77 -23.04
CA GLN A 498 0.69 -18.34 -22.91
C GLN A 498 -0.38 -17.87 -23.90
N LEU A 499 -1.19 -16.90 -23.47
CA LEU A 499 -2.02 -16.08 -24.36
C LEU A 499 -1.13 -15.10 -25.16
N PRO A 500 -1.55 -14.65 -26.36
CA PRO A 500 -0.75 -13.71 -27.18
C PRO A 500 -0.34 -12.44 -26.40
N SER A 501 -1.28 -11.82 -25.70
CA SER A 501 -1.04 -10.63 -24.86
C SER A 501 0.04 -10.83 -23.79
N GLN A 502 0.13 -12.03 -23.22
CA GLN A 502 1.15 -12.35 -22.21
C GLN A 502 2.55 -12.41 -22.82
N HIS A 503 2.68 -12.94 -24.03
CA HIS A 503 3.96 -12.99 -24.73
C HIS A 503 4.44 -11.58 -25.13
N VAL A 504 3.53 -10.72 -25.60
CA VAL A 504 3.83 -9.31 -25.90
C VAL A 504 4.29 -8.55 -24.65
N ILE A 505 3.55 -8.66 -23.54
CA ILE A 505 3.91 -8.01 -22.27
C ILE A 505 5.23 -8.53 -21.71
N GLU A 506 5.51 -9.83 -21.81
CA GLU A 506 6.78 -10.41 -21.36
C GLU A 506 7.96 -9.91 -22.20
N ASN A 507 7.84 -9.92 -23.53
CA ASN A 507 8.88 -9.42 -24.44
C ASN A 507 9.15 -7.92 -24.24
N PHE A 508 8.11 -7.12 -23.98
CA PHE A 508 8.26 -5.70 -23.63
C PHE A 508 9.02 -5.52 -22.31
N ARG A 509 8.64 -6.24 -21.25
CA ARG A 509 9.32 -6.20 -19.94
C ARG A 509 10.79 -6.60 -20.04
N ALA A 510 11.11 -7.64 -20.83
CA ALA A 510 12.48 -8.08 -21.05
C ALA A 510 13.36 -6.98 -21.68
N LYS A 511 12.84 -6.28 -22.70
CA LYS A 511 13.53 -5.13 -23.31
C LYS A 511 13.66 -3.94 -22.35
N TYR A 512 12.57 -3.56 -21.69
CA TYR A 512 12.55 -2.43 -20.74
C TYR A 512 13.54 -2.62 -19.57
N LEU A 513 13.67 -3.84 -19.06
CA LEU A 513 14.64 -4.17 -18.00
C LEU A 513 16.09 -4.23 -18.49
N ALA A 514 16.35 -4.45 -19.78
CA ALA A 514 17.69 -4.29 -20.35
C ALA A 514 18.06 -2.80 -20.45
N SER A 515 17.25 -1.99 -21.13
CA SER A 515 17.52 -0.56 -21.34
C SER A 515 17.54 0.25 -20.03
N ARG A 516 16.77 -0.15 -19.02
CA ARG A 516 16.88 0.44 -17.68
C ARG A 516 18.23 0.12 -17.00
N ARG A 517 18.81 -1.06 -17.22
CA ARG A 517 20.14 -1.41 -16.67
C ARG A 517 21.25 -0.66 -17.42
N GLU A 518 21.14 -0.57 -18.73
CA GLU A 518 22.05 0.22 -19.58
C GLU A 518 22.09 1.68 -19.08
N TRP A 519 20.92 2.33 -18.91
CA TRP A 519 20.82 3.69 -18.38
C TRP A 519 21.29 3.85 -16.92
N GLN A 520 21.17 2.82 -16.08
CA GLN A 520 21.74 2.85 -14.73
C GLN A 520 23.27 2.78 -14.76
N LEU A 521 23.86 1.94 -15.62
CA LEU A 521 25.30 1.85 -15.82
C LEU A 521 25.87 3.13 -16.45
N GLU A 522 25.16 3.77 -17.38
CA GLU A 522 25.51 5.10 -17.91
C GLU A 522 25.49 6.16 -16.80
N LYS A 523 24.49 6.15 -15.91
CA LYS A 523 24.45 7.08 -14.78
C LYS A 523 25.56 6.84 -13.77
N GLU A 524 25.91 5.58 -13.51
CA GLU A 524 27.04 5.23 -12.63
C GLU A 524 28.37 5.67 -13.26
N SER A 525 28.58 5.47 -14.57
CA SER A 525 29.79 5.91 -15.25
C SER A 525 29.90 7.44 -15.34
N VAL A 526 28.82 8.16 -15.65
CA VAL A 526 28.78 9.63 -15.65
C VAL A 526 28.98 10.18 -14.23
N SER A 527 28.45 9.52 -13.20
CA SER A 527 28.71 9.90 -11.80
C SER A 527 30.19 9.75 -11.44
N SER A 528 30.84 8.65 -11.86
CA SER A 528 32.28 8.44 -11.65
C SER A 528 33.14 9.45 -12.42
N ILE A 529 32.75 9.80 -13.65
CA ILE A 529 33.42 10.84 -14.46
C ILE A 529 33.24 12.24 -13.83
N SER A 530 32.18 12.47 -13.06
CA SER A 530 31.98 13.72 -12.30
C SER A 530 32.68 13.76 -10.93
N MET A 531 33.40 12.69 -10.54
CA MET A 531 34.20 12.59 -9.32
C MET A 531 35.71 12.50 -9.60
N LEU A 532 36.12 12.65 -10.87
CA LEU A 532 37.51 12.73 -11.34
C LEU A 532 37.78 14.13 -11.92
#